data_AF-A0A497JPU1-F1
#
_entry.id   AF-A0A497JPU1-F1
#
_cell.length_a   1.000
_cell.length_b   1.000
_cell.length_c   1.000
_cell.angle_alpha   90.00
_cell.angle_beta   90.00
_cell.angle_gamma   90.00
#
_symmetry.space_group_name_H-M   'P 1'
#
loop_
_entity.id
_entity.type
_entity.pdbx_description
1 polymer ?
#
loop_
_entity_poly.entity_id
_entity_poly.type
_entity_poly.pdbx_seq_one_letter_code
_entity_poly.pdbx_strand_id
1 'polypeptide(L)'
;MCIAVSRFTAETLTKNGVSASKIFVSGNGTSFEKLGGRTAELKEYDAVFVGRISREKGVFDLVKIWRKLADRNLGFRLIIIGSGPDLRELRSHVKRAGLERLVTVKGACSD
;
A
#
# COMPACT_ATOMS: atom_id res chain seq x y z
N MET A 1 -16.16 24.75 11.69
CA MET A 1 -14.83 24.70 11.08
C MET A 1 -14.45 23.24 10.91
N CYS A 2 -14.00 22.82 9.74
CA CYS A 2 -13.64 21.43 9.41
C CYS A 2 -12.25 21.42 8.76
N ILE A 3 -11.38 20.52 9.20
CA ILE A 3 -10.04 20.34 8.61
C ILE A 3 -10.08 19.11 7.71
N ALA A 4 -9.77 19.29 6.44
CA ALA A 4 -9.65 18.23 5.44
C ALA A 4 -8.18 17.93 5.17
N VAL A 5 -7.81 16.65 5.14
CA VAL A 5 -6.42 16.22 4.90
C VAL A 5 -6.00 16.30 3.43
N SER A 6 -6.94 16.55 2.51
CA SER A 6 -6.70 16.67 1.08
C SER A 6 -7.78 17.51 0.39
N ARG A 7 -7.48 18.01 -0.82
CA ARG A 7 -8.47 18.70 -1.66
C ARG A 7 -9.62 17.77 -2.07
N PHE A 8 -9.34 16.50 -2.36
CA PHE A 8 -10.36 15.51 -2.67
C PHE A 8 -11.39 15.37 -1.54
N THR A 9 -10.93 15.30 -0.29
CA THR A 9 -11.81 15.26 0.88
C THR A 9 -12.61 16.56 1.02
N ALA A 10 -11.98 17.73 0.81
CA ALA A 10 -12.68 19.02 0.86
C ALA A 10 -13.78 19.15 -0.20
N GLU A 11 -13.51 18.74 -1.43
CA GLU A 11 -14.49 18.70 -2.52
C GLU A 11 -15.64 17.74 -2.20
N THR A 12 -15.33 16.57 -1.64
CA THR A 12 -16.33 15.60 -1.21
C THR A 12 -17.24 16.20 -0.13
N LEU A 13 -16.69 16.87 0.87
CA LEU A 13 -17.47 17.54 1.92
C LEU A 13 -18.36 18.65 1.34
N THR A 14 -17.83 19.43 0.41
CA THR A 14 -18.59 20.50 -0.26
C THR A 14 -19.78 19.93 -1.05
N LYS A 15 -19.56 18.85 -1.82
CA LYS A 15 -20.61 18.12 -2.55
C LYS A 15 -21.69 17.55 -1.61
N ASN A 16 -21.34 17.27 -0.36
CA ASN A 16 -22.26 16.78 0.66
C ASN A 16 -22.85 17.91 1.54
N GLY A 17 -22.76 19.17 1.10
CA GLY A 17 -23.47 20.30 1.72
C GLY A 17 -22.68 21.06 2.79
N VAL A 18 -21.40 20.75 3.00
CA VAL A 18 -20.54 21.55 3.89
C VAL A 18 -20.11 22.83 3.18
N SER A 19 -20.38 24.00 3.78
CA SER A 19 -19.96 25.29 3.23
C SER A 19 -18.44 25.34 3.03
N ALA A 20 -17.99 25.68 1.83
CA ALA A 20 -16.57 25.79 1.48
C ALA A 20 -15.80 26.76 2.42
N SER A 21 -16.44 27.85 2.84
CA SER A 21 -15.86 28.81 3.81
C SER A 21 -15.56 28.22 5.20
N LYS A 22 -16.11 27.03 5.51
CA LYS A 22 -15.89 26.33 6.77
C LYS A 22 -14.87 25.20 6.64
N ILE A 23 -14.33 24.93 5.45
CA ILE A 23 -13.38 23.84 5.18
C ILE A 23 -11.98 24.42 4.98
N PHE A 24 -11.01 23.87 5.73
CA PHE A 24 -9.61 24.23 5.62
C PHE A 24 -8.81 22.99 5.26
N VAL A 25 -7.96 23.07 4.23
CA VAL A 25 -7.13 21.94 3.81
C VAL A 25 -5.79 22.01 4.52
N SER A 26 -5.48 20.99 5.32
CA SER A 26 -4.18 20.81 5.97
C SER A 26 -3.75 19.37 5.79
N GLY A 27 -2.73 19.14 4.96
CA GLY A 27 -2.18 17.80 4.73
C GLY A 27 -1.50 17.22 5.97
N ASN A 28 -1.33 15.91 5.98
CA ASN A 28 -0.54 15.25 7.02
C ASN A 28 0.95 15.55 6.82
N GLY A 29 1.64 15.92 7.91
CA GLY A 29 3.09 16.15 7.88
C GLY A 29 3.88 14.84 7.68
N THR A 30 5.04 14.96 7.04
CA THR A 30 6.05 13.89 6.94
C THR A 30 7.42 14.53 7.01
N SER A 31 8.34 13.93 7.78
CA SER A 31 9.71 14.42 7.92
C SER A 31 10.54 14.07 6.67
N PHE A 32 10.61 15.00 5.71
CA PHE A 32 11.44 14.84 4.52
C PHE A 32 12.94 14.88 4.82
N GLU A 33 13.34 15.44 5.95
CA GLU A 33 14.74 15.51 6.43
C GLU A 33 15.40 14.13 6.56
N LYS A 34 14.60 13.08 6.77
CA LYS A 34 15.07 11.68 6.88
C LYS A 34 15.21 10.98 5.53
N LEU A 35 14.79 11.61 4.44
CA LEU A 35 14.90 11.07 3.08
C LEU A 35 16.28 11.44 2.51
N GLY A 36 17.30 10.67 2.88
CA GLY A 36 18.64 10.80 2.31
C GLY A 36 18.73 10.28 0.87
N GLY A 37 19.62 10.85 0.06
CA GLY A 37 19.96 10.32 -1.25
C GLY A 37 20.65 8.96 -1.11
N ARG A 38 19.95 7.89 -1.47
CA ARG A 38 20.55 6.55 -1.58
C ARG A 38 21.04 6.36 -3.01
N THR A 39 22.27 5.89 -3.17
CA THR A 39 22.74 5.35 -4.45
C THR A 39 21.91 4.13 -4.81
N ALA A 40 21.58 3.97 -6.09
CA ALA A 40 20.77 2.86 -6.56
C ALA A 40 21.56 1.55 -6.46
N GLU A 41 21.35 0.81 -5.38
CA GLU A 41 21.79 -0.58 -5.27
C GLU A 41 20.91 -1.48 -6.16
N LEU A 42 21.43 -2.65 -6.50
CA LEU A 42 20.65 -3.70 -7.19
C LEU A 42 19.41 -4.02 -6.34
N LYS A 43 18.23 -3.81 -6.91
CA LYS A 43 16.96 -4.01 -6.21
C LYS A 43 16.59 -5.49 -6.21
N GLU A 44 16.31 -6.04 -5.03
CA GLU A 44 15.84 -7.42 -4.90
C GLU A 44 14.36 -7.59 -5.32
N TYR A 45 13.57 -6.53 -5.21
CA TYR A 45 12.14 -6.50 -5.50
C TYR A 45 11.79 -5.36 -6.47
N ASP A 46 10.86 -5.63 -7.38
CA ASP A 46 10.36 -4.66 -8.37
C ASP A 46 9.24 -3.78 -7.80
N ALA A 47 8.50 -4.31 -6.83
CA ALA A 47 7.38 -3.61 -6.19
C ALA A 47 7.37 -3.84 -4.67
N VAL A 48 6.90 -2.83 -3.93
CA VAL A 48 6.71 -2.88 -2.49
C VAL A 48 5.32 -2.39 -2.12
N PHE A 49 4.67 -3.10 -1.20
CA PHE A 49 3.51 -2.63 -0.46
C PHE A 49 3.88 -2.54 1.02
N VAL A 50 3.61 -1.39 1.64
CA VAL A 50 3.74 -1.21 3.10
C VAL A 50 2.41 -0.70 3.65
N GLY A 51 1.83 -1.42 4.60
CA GLY A 51 0.58 -0.99 5.22
C GLY A 51 -0.09 -2.08 6.06
N ARG A 52 -1.27 -1.77 6.60
CA ARG A 52 -2.08 -2.75 7.33
C ARG A 52 -2.49 -3.88 6.38
N ILE A 53 -2.29 -5.12 6.80
CA ILE A 53 -2.68 -6.30 6.02
C ILE A 53 -4.13 -6.61 6.34
N SER A 54 -5.00 -6.00 5.52
CA SER A 54 -6.44 -6.17 5.60
C SER A 54 -7.09 -6.07 4.22
N ARG A 55 -8.25 -6.71 4.02
CA ARG A 55 -8.95 -6.76 2.72
C ARG A 55 -9.21 -5.38 2.13
N GLU A 56 -9.60 -4.39 2.94
CA GLU A 56 -9.88 -3.02 2.47
C GLU A 56 -8.65 -2.28 1.93
N LYS A 57 -7.44 -2.81 2.19
CA LYS A 57 -6.20 -2.28 1.63
C LYS A 57 -5.81 -2.91 0.29
N GLY A 58 -6.62 -3.83 -0.24
CA GLY A 58 -6.42 -4.41 -1.58
C GLY A 58 -5.25 -5.39 -1.69
N VAL A 59 -4.69 -5.86 -0.56
CA VAL A 59 -3.51 -6.76 -0.56
C VAL A 59 -3.74 -8.09 -1.27
N PHE A 60 -4.99 -8.59 -1.28
CA PHE A 60 -5.35 -9.80 -2.02
C PHE A 60 -5.44 -9.55 -3.53
N ASP A 61 -5.79 -8.34 -3.95
CA ASP A 61 -5.82 -7.99 -5.36
C ASP A 61 -4.40 -7.91 -5.94
N LEU A 62 -3.41 -7.53 -5.12
CA LEU A 62 -1.99 -7.64 -5.50
C LEU A 62 -1.61 -9.09 -5.84
N VAL A 63 -2.03 -10.08 -5.04
CA VAL A 63 -1.75 -11.49 -5.35
C VAL A 63 -2.41 -11.92 -6.67
N LYS A 64 -3.64 -11.47 -6.94
CA LYS A 64 -4.32 -11.72 -8.22
C LYS A 64 -3.59 -11.07 -9.40
N ILE A 65 -3.09 -9.85 -9.24
CA ILE A 65 -2.29 -9.16 -10.27
C ILE A 65 -1.02 -9.95 -10.54
N TRP A 66 -0.32 -10.40 -9.50
CA TRP A 66 0.91 -11.18 -9.64
C TRP A 66 0.69 -12.54 -10.28
N ARG A 67 -0.46 -13.18 -10.05
CA ARG A 67 -0.86 -14.36 -10.82
C ARG A 67 -0.92 -14.05 -12.32
N LYS A 68 -1.60 -12.98 -12.70
CA LYS A 68 -1.74 -12.59 -14.12
C LYS A 68 -0.39 -12.25 -14.77
N LEU A 69 0.56 -11.71 -14.01
CA LEU A 69 1.92 -11.46 -14.48
C LEU A 69 2.68 -12.77 -14.71
N ALA A 70 2.59 -13.70 -13.74
CA ALA A 70 3.20 -15.03 -13.86
C ALA A 70 2.63 -15.82 -15.06
N ASP A 71 1.31 -15.75 -15.29
CA ASP A 71 0.65 -16.40 -16.43
C ASP A 71 1.13 -15.85 -17.79
N ARG A 72 1.64 -14.61 -17.81
CA ARG A 72 2.29 -13.97 -18.98
C ARG A 72 3.80 -14.18 -19.02
N ASN A 73 4.32 -15.07 -18.18
CA ASN A 73 5.75 -15.34 -18.03
C ASN A 73 6.58 -14.11 -17.62
N LEU A 74 5.99 -13.19 -16.85
CA LEU A 74 6.65 -12.01 -16.29
C LEU A 74 7.05 -12.25 -14.83
N GLY A 75 8.35 -12.35 -14.57
CA GLY A 75 8.92 -12.72 -13.27
C GLY A 75 9.10 -11.57 -12.26
N PHE A 76 8.19 -10.60 -12.21
CA PHE A 76 8.30 -9.47 -11.29
C PHE A 76 8.16 -9.91 -9.83
N ARG A 77 9.00 -9.35 -8.95
CA ARG A 77 9.04 -9.66 -7.51
C ARG A 77 8.36 -8.58 -6.68
N LEU A 78 7.39 -8.99 -5.85
CA LEU A 78 6.68 -8.15 -4.89
C LEU A 78 7.09 -8.49 -3.46
N ILE A 79 7.27 -7.45 -2.65
CA ILE A 79 7.33 -7.57 -1.19
C ILE A 79 6.14 -6.83 -0.55
N ILE A 80 5.41 -7.53 0.31
CA ILE A 80 4.30 -6.99 1.13
C ILE A 80 4.78 -6.95 2.57
N ILE A 81 4.79 -5.77 3.19
CA ILE A 81 5.28 -5.54 4.55
C ILE A 81 4.15 -4.98 5.41
N GLY A 82 3.94 -5.57 6.58
CA GLY A 82 2.99 -5.05 7.55
C GLY A 82 2.40 -6.10 8.48
N SER A 83 1.45 -5.66 9.29
CA SER A 83 0.66 -6.49 10.20
C SER A 83 -0.83 -6.23 9.99
N GLY A 84 -1.66 -7.19 10.41
CA GLY A 84 -3.10 -7.04 10.31
C GLY A 84 -3.82 -8.37 10.46
N PRO A 85 -5.16 -8.31 10.57
CA PRO A 85 -6.00 -9.49 10.81
C PRO A 85 -5.84 -10.56 9.71
N ASP A 86 -5.61 -10.13 8.46
CA ASP A 86 -5.62 -11.03 7.31
C ASP A 86 -4.23 -11.58 6.95
N LEU A 87 -3.20 -11.34 7.79
CA LEU A 87 -1.82 -11.75 7.49
C LEU A 87 -1.67 -13.26 7.26
N ARG A 88 -2.29 -14.08 8.11
CA ARG A 88 -2.21 -15.55 7.96
C ARG A 88 -2.89 -15.99 6.68
N GLU A 89 -4.08 -15.46 6.40
CA GLU A 89 -4.83 -15.81 5.20
C GLU A 89 -4.08 -15.39 3.93
N LEU A 90 -3.47 -14.19 3.91
CA LEU A 90 -2.70 -13.70 2.78
C LEU A 90 -1.53 -14.64 2.45
N ARG A 91 -0.79 -15.10 3.47
CA ARG A 91 0.29 -16.09 3.28
C ARG A 91 -0.23 -17.39 2.67
N SER A 92 -1.32 -17.93 3.22
CA SER A 92 -1.97 -19.12 2.68
C SER A 92 -2.48 -18.91 1.26
N HIS A 93 -2.94 -17.72 0.92
CA HIS A 93 -3.40 -17.38 -0.43
C HIS A 93 -2.25 -17.36 -1.44
N VAL A 94 -1.12 -16.72 -1.09
CA VAL A 94 0.10 -16.72 -1.92
C VAL A 94 0.61 -18.15 -2.16
N LYS A 95 0.64 -18.99 -1.11
CA LYS A 95 1.04 -20.40 -1.21
C LYS A 95 0.11 -21.23 -2.10
N ARG A 96 -1.21 -21.10 -1.92
CA ARG A 96 -2.19 -21.78 -2.80
C ARG A 96 -2.08 -21.32 -4.25
N ALA A 97 -1.67 -20.07 -4.45
CA ALA A 97 -1.36 -19.55 -5.77
C ALA A 97 0.05 -19.97 -6.26
N GLY A 98 0.85 -20.76 -5.55
CA GLY A 98 2.21 -21.11 -6.01
C GLY A 98 3.08 -19.89 -6.37
N LEU A 99 2.79 -18.73 -5.77
CA LEU A 99 3.46 -17.46 -6.07
C LEU A 99 4.60 -17.16 -5.08
N GLU A 100 4.98 -18.12 -4.23
CA GLU A 100 5.96 -17.93 -3.16
C GLU A 100 7.34 -17.46 -3.65
N ARG A 101 7.68 -17.71 -4.93
CA ARG A 101 8.92 -17.22 -5.56
C ARG A 101 8.82 -15.77 -6.05
N LEU A 102 7.62 -15.24 -6.27
CA LEU A 102 7.36 -13.92 -6.82
C LEU A 102 6.77 -12.95 -5.80
N VAL A 103 6.10 -13.44 -4.76
CA VAL A 103 5.44 -12.62 -3.74
C VAL A 103 5.93 -13.01 -2.35
N THR A 104 6.71 -12.12 -1.75
CA THR A 104 7.19 -12.25 -0.37
C THR A 104 6.28 -11.47 0.58
N VAL A 105 5.72 -12.14 1.59
CA VAL A 105 4.98 -11.47 2.67
C VAL A 105 5.89 -11.39 3.90
N LYS A 106 6.27 -10.19 4.32
CA LYS A 106 6.96 -9.92 5.58
C LYS A 106 5.97 -9.41 6.64
N GLY A 107 6.27 -9.67 7.91
CA GLY A 107 5.51 -9.12 9.03
C GLY A 107 5.73 -7.60 9.18
N ALA A 108 5.31 -7.05 10.31
CA ALA A 108 5.65 -5.67 10.63
C ALA A 108 7.18 -5.52 10.73
N CYS A 109 7.71 -4.46 10.13
CA CYS A 109 9.04 -3.97 10.45
C CYS A 109 8.93 -3.07 11.67
N SER A 110 9.66 -3.40 12.73
CA SER A 110 10.06 -2.45 13.75
C SER A 110 11.38 -1.82 13.33
N ASP A 111 11.53 -0.52 13.59
CA ASP A 111 12.77 0.23 13.37
C ASP A 111 13.96 -0.35 14.15
#